data_AF-A0A2G1MBG3-F1
#
_entry.id   AF-A0A2G1MBG3-F1
#
_cell.length_a   1.000
_cell.length_b   1.000
_cell.length_c   1.000
_cell.angle_alpha   90.00
_cell.angle_beta   90.00
_cell.angle_gamma   90.00
#
_symmetry.space_group_name_H-M   'P 1'
#
loop_
_entity.id
_entity.type
_entity.pdbx_description
1 polymer ?
#
loop_
_entity_poly.entity_id
_entity_poly.type
_entity_poly.pdbx_seq_one_letter_code
_entity_poly.pdbx_strand_id
1 'polypeptide(L)'
;WFDETKSLGLTEADRDDLTAYLEAVGAADEPYEAFGSENTAFRLAFSELTTFASTLDTLIPQRDAEHILLLVDTVAADLAADAGTMSNLAARPDVYALAKGLEEVGAAVRDEDWAAAEASWSAFKSDANAIDERAF
;
A
#
# COMPACT_ATOMS: atom_id res chain seq x y z
N TRP A 1 -32.59 -13.65 -11.94
CA TRP A 1 -31.57 -14.71 -11.68
C TRP A 1 -30.63 -14.38 -10.52
N PHE A 2 -29.73 -13.37 -10.59
CA PHE A 2 -28.76 -13.10 -9.51
C PHE A 2 -29.43 -12.69 -8.19
N ASP A 3 -30.36 -11.73 -8.25
CA ASP A 3 -31.22 -11.31 -7.13
C ASP A 3 -31.98 -12.50 -6.49
N GLU A 4 -32.55 -13.37 -7.31
CA GLU A 4 -33.30 -14.56 -6.84
C GLU A 4 -32.39 -15.64 -6.24
N THR A 5 -31.27 -15.97 -6.91
CA THR A 5 -30.33 -17.03 -6.46
C THR A 5 -29.54 -16.63 -5.22
N LYS A 6 -29.37 -15.33 -4.99
CA LYS A 6 -28.73 -14.78 -3.77
C LYS A 6 -29.75 -14.23 -2.77
N SER A 7 -31.04 -14.29 -3.10
CA SER A 7 -32.15 -13.80 -2.27
C SER A 7 -31.92 -12.38 -1.75
N LEU A 8 -31.46 -11.49 -2.64
CA LEU A 8 -31.07 -10.12 -2.27
C LEU A 8 -32.28 -9.22 -2.02
N GLY A 9 -33.43 -9.55 -2.61
CA GLY A 9 -34.68 -8.82 -2.40
C GLY A 9 -34.65 -7.45 -3.07
N LEU A 10 -33.91 -7.31 -4.17
CA LEU A 10 -33.74 -6.05 -4.87
C LEU A 10 -35.07 -5.60 -5.50
N THR A 11 -35.38 -4.32 -5.32
CA THR A 11 -36.50 -3.72 -6.04
C THR A 11 -36.14 -3.55 -7.52
N GLU A 12 -37.14 -3.22 -8.34
CA GLU A 12 -36.90 -2.95 -9.76
C GLU A 12 -35.91 -1.79 -9.96
N ALA A 13 -36.04 -0.72 -9.16
CA ALA A 13 -35.12 0.42 -9.20
C ALA A 13 -33.69 0.03 -8.80
N ASP A 14 -33.52 -0.83 -7.77
CA ASP A 14 -32.18 -1.29 -7.36
C ASP A 14 -31.51 -2.15 -8.44
N ARG A 15 -32.30 -2.94 -9.18
CA ARG A 15 -31.78 -3.75 -10.29
C ARG A 15 -31.38 -2.88 -11.48
N ASP A 16 -32.16 -1.85 -11.77
CA ASP A 16 -31.84 -0.89 -12.83
C ASP A 16 -30.57 -0.11 -12.50
N ASP A 17 -30.42 0.34 -11.24
CA ASP A 17 -29.23 1.05 -10.77
C ASP A 17 -27.99 0.14 -10.79
N LEU A 18 -28.10 -1.11 -10.30
CA LEU A 18 -27.01 -2.09 -10.36
C LEU A 18 -26.61 -2.41 -11.80
N THR A 19 -27.58 -2.52 -12.71
CA THR A 19 -27.30 -2.76 -14.13
C THR A 19 -26.58 -1.57 -14.74
N ALA A 20 -27.05 -0.34 -14.48
CA ALA A 20 -26.41 0.88 -14.95
C ALA A 20 -24.96 1.02 -14.41
N TYR A 21 -24.74 0.66 -13.14
CA TYR A 21 -23.41 0.63 -12.55
C TYR A 21 -22.50 -0.38 -13.26
N LEU A 22 -22.97 -1.62 -13.49
CA LEU A 22 -22.20 -2.65 -14.18
C LEU A 22 -21.92 -2.30 -15.64
N GLU A 23 -22.85 -1.64 -16.33
CA GLU A 23 -22.64 -1.13 -17.69
C GLU A 23 -21.64 0.03 -17.73
N ALA A 24 -21.67 0.92 -16.73
CA ALA A 24 -20.74 2.05 -16.63
C ALA A 24 -19.31 1.61 -16.27
N VAL A 25 -19.16 0.65 -15.36
CA VAL A 25 -17.86 0.06 -14.98
C VAL A 25 -17.35 -0.88 -16.10
N GLY A 26 -18.27 -1.45 -16.89
CA GLY A 26 -17.96 -2.39 -17.95
C GLY A 26 -17.66 -3.80 -17.43
N ALA A 27 -17.51 -4.76 -18.35
CA ALA A 27 -17.25 -6.18 -18.03
C ALA A 27 -15.83 -6.44 -17.48
N ALA A 28 -15.04 -5.39 -17.26
CA ALA A 28 -13.62 -5.46 -16.97
C ALA A 28 -12.90 -6.39 -17.96
N ASP A 29 -13.15 -6.22 -19.26
CA ASP A 29 -12.65 -7.10 -20.34
C ASP A 29 -11.11 -7.22 -20.37
N GLU A 30 -10.41 -6.24 -19.79
CA GLU A 30 -9.00 -6.31 -19.42
C GLU A 30 -8.83 -5.87 -17.96
N PRO A 31 -9.09 -6.73 -16.96
CA PRO A 31 -9.11 -6.37 -15.55
C PRO A 31 -7.69 -6.34 -14.97
N TYR A 32 -6.69 -6.01 -15.80
CA TYR A 32 -5.28 -6.00 -15.45
C TYR A 32 -4.67 -4.67 -15.89
N GLU A 33 -3.72 -4.18 -15.10
CA GLU A 33 -2.98 -2.98 -15.47
C GLU A 33 -1.98 -3.28 -16.59
N ALA A 34 -2.00 -2.46 -17.64
CA ALA A 34 -1.02 -2.53 -18.71
C ALA A 34 0.28 -1.86 -18.26
N PHE A 35 1.32 -2.66 -18.05
CA PHE A 35 2.63 -2.16 -17.64
C PHE A 35 3.31 -1.36 -18.77
N GLY A 36 3.84 -0.20 -18.42
CA GLY A 36 4.50 0.74 -19.34
C GLY A 36 5.81 1.28 -18.77
N SER A 37 6.36 2.32 -19.40
CA SER A 37 7.58 2.99 -18.90
C SER A 37 7.39 3.61 -17.51
N GLU A 38 6.15 4.01 -17.20
CA GLU A 38 5.77 4.60 -15.93
C GLU A 38 5.21 3.56 -14.96
N ASN A 39 4.25 2.74 -15.41
CA ASN A 39 3.64 1.67 -14.61
C ASN A 39 4.48 0.40 -14.69
N THR A 40 5.53 0.32 -13.88
CA THR A 40 6.33 -0.90 -13.69
C THR A 40 5.75 -1.74 -12.55
N ALA A 41 6.02 -3.04 -12.54
CA ALA A 41 5.60 -3.92 -11.43
C ALA A 41 6.11 -3.39 -10.07
N PHE A 42 7.36 -2.91 -10.02
CA PHE A 42 7.90 -2.28 -8.82
C PHE A 42 7.12 -1.02 -8.43
N ARG A 43 6.74 -0.15 -9.38
CA ARG A 43 5.99 1.07 -9.06
C ARG A 43 4.66 0.74 -8.38
N LEU A 44 3.92 -0.24 -8.90
CA LEU A 44 2.63 -0.62 -8.32
C LEU A 44 2.81 -1.16 -6.91
N ALA A 45 3.74 -2.10 -6.74
CA ALA A 45 4.05 -2.65 -5.43
C ALA A 45 4.50 -1.56 -4.44
N PHE A 46 5.37 -0.64 -4.88
CA PHE A 46 5.81 0.50 -4.08
C PHE A 46 4.64 1.40 -3.66
N SER A 47 3.76 1.77 -4.59
CA SER A 47 2.58 2.60 -4.31
C SER A 47 1.61 1.91 -3.35
N GLU A 48 1.41 0.60 -3.51
CA GLU A 48 0.56 -0.20 -2.65
C GLU A 48 1.14 -0.31 -1.23
N LEU A 49 2.42 -0.68 -1.11
CA LEU A 49 3.11 -0.85 0.17
C LEU A 49 3.24 0.47 0.95
N THR A 50 3.51 1.59 0.26
CA THR A 50 3.51 2.91 0.91
C THR A 50 2.11 3.37 1.32
N THR A 51 1.07 2.98 0.56
CA THR A 51 -0.34 3.17 0.97
C THR A 51 -0.66 2.35 2.22
N PHE A 52 -0.26 1.07 2.30
CA PHE A 52 -0.45 0.28 3.51
C PHE A 52 0.30 0.86 4.71
N ALA A 53 1.56 1.28 4.51
CA ALA A 53 2.36 1.93 5.55
C ALA A 53 1.69 3.20 6.11
N SER A 54 0.90 3.93 5.30
CA SER A 54 0.16 5.13 5.76
C SER A 54 -0.81 4.85 6.90
N THR A 55 -1.20 3.59 7.12
CA THR A 55 -1.97 3.18 8.31
C THR A 55 -1.27 3.58 9.61
N LEU A 56 0.06 3.73 9.61
CA LEU A 56 0.84 4.25 10.75
C LEU A 56 0.44 5.66 11.19
N ASP A 57 -0.10 6.50 10.29
CA ASP A 57 -0.65 7.81 10.68
C ASP A 57 -1.82 7.68 11.68
N THR A 58 -2.49 6.53 11.69
CA THR A 58 -3.57 6.21 12.65
C THR A 58 -3.06 5.43 13.85
N LEU A 59 -2.20 4.44 13.64
CA LEU A 59 -1.78 3.51 14.69
C LEU A 59 -0.80 4.12 15.69
N ILE A 60 0.17 4.93 15.22
CA ILE A 60 1.18 5.54 16.09
C ILE A 60 0.54 6.46 17.14
N PRO A 61 -0.40 7.38 16.79
CA PRO A 61 -1.11 8.19 17.78
C PRO A 61 -1.93 7.36 18.79
N GLN A 62 -2.45 6.21 18.37
CA GLN A 62 -3.22 5.30 19.23
C GLN A 62 -2.31 4.39 20.08
N ARG A 63 -1.00 4.37 19.82
CA ARG A 63 -0.01 3.49 20.45
C ARG A 63 -0.40 2.01 20.32
N ASP A 64 -0.97 1.65 19.18
CA ASP A 64 -1.39 0.27 18.89
C ASP A 64 -0.19 -0.59 18.48
N ALA A 65 0.61 -0.99 19.47
CA ALA A 65 1.87 -1.69 19.24
C ALA A 65 1.69 -2.99 18.45
N GLU A 66 0.63 -3.77 18.71
CA GLU A 66 0.41 -5.05 18.03
C GLU A 66 0.27 -4.86 16.52
N HIS A 67 -0.60 -3.96 16.10
CA HIS A 67 -0.85 -3.73 14.68
C HIS A 67 0.28 -2.96 14.00
N ILE A 68 0.97 -2.07 14.71
CA ILE A 68 2.17 -1.42 14.17
C ILE A 68 3.23 -2.47 13.85
N LEU A 69 3.53 -3.37 14.80
CA LEU A 69 4.57 -4.38 14.62
C LEU A 69 4.20 -5.36 13.49
N LEU A 70 2.94 -5.80 13.42
CA LEU A 70 2.47 -6.62 12.30
C LEU A 70 2.66 -5.91 10.94
N LEU A 71 2.27 -4.64 10.86
CA LEU A 71 2.36 -3.86 9.64
C LEU A 71 3.81 -3.65 9.21
N VAL A 72 4.68 -3.16 10.10
CA VAL A 72 6.08 -2.85 9.74
C VAL A 72 6.88 -4.11 9.42
N ASP A 73 6.68 -5.21 10.14
CA ASP A 73 7.38 -6.48 9.88
C ASP A 73 7.00 -7.07 8.51
N THR A 74 5.77 -6.79 8.03
CA THR A 74 5.30 -7.23 6.71
C THR A 74 5.77 -6.29 5.61
N VAL A 75 5.44 -5.00 5.72
CA VAL A 75 5.68 -4.02 4.65
C VAL A 75 7.17 -3.78 4.41
N ALA A 76 8.00 -3.79 5.47
CA ALA A 76 9.45 -3.64 5.31
C ALA A 76 10.07 -4.81 4.53
N ALA A 77 9.65 -6.04 4.86
CA ALA A 77 10.13 -7.24 4.18
C ALA A 77 9.72 -7.26 2.70
N ASP A 78 8.48 -6.88 2.41
CA ASP A 78 7.97 -6.82 1.04
C ASP A 78 8.66 -5.72 0.21
N LEU A 79 8.84 -4.51 0.77
CA LEU A 79 9.61 -3.43 0.10
C LEU A 79 11.03 -3.88 -0.25
N ALA A 80 11.70 -4.58 0.67
CA ALA A 80 13.04 -5.11 0.43
C ALA A 80 13.04 -6.21 -0.64
N ALA A 81 12.03 -7.09 -0.66
CA ALA A 81 11.90 -8.12 -1.68
C ALA A 81 11.65 -7.51 -3.07
N ASP A 82 10.75 -6.53 -3.15
CA ASP A 82 10.37 -5.88 -4.40
C ASP A 82 11.49 -5.03 -4.99
N ALA A 83 12.38 -4.47 -4.17
CA ALA A 83 13.62 -3.85 -4.64
C ALA A 83 14.45 -4.78 -5.55
N GLY A 84 14.38 -6.11 -5.32
CA GLY A 84 15.02 -7.13 -6.15
C GLY A 84 14.48 -7.19 -7.58
N THR A 85 13.26 -6.71 -7.83
CA THR A 85 12.59 -6.70 -9.14
C THR A 85 12.84 -5.41 -9.94
N MET A 86 13.42 -4.38 -9.32
CA MET A 86 13.69 -3.10 -9.98
C MET A 86 14.63 -3.24 -11.17
N SER A 87 14.27 -2.63 -12.30
CA SER A 87 15.14 -2.46 -13.47
C SER A 87 16.22 -1.39 -13.25
N ASN A 88 15.89 -0.32 -12.53
CA ASN A 88 16.84 0.72 -12.13
C ASN A 88 17.68 0.25 -10.93
N LEU A 89 18.77 -0.49 -11.22
CA LEU A 89 19.65 -1.04 -10.19
C LEU A 89 20.31 0.02 -9.31
N ALA A 90 20.52 1.23 -9.83
CA ALA A 90 21.18 2.32 -9.10
C ALA A 90 20.30 2.88 -7.97
N ALA A 91 18.97 2.78 -8.08
CA ALA A 91 18.03 3.25 -7.07
C ALA A 91 17.70 2.20 -5.99
N ARG A 92 18.11 0.93 -6.16
CA ARG A 92 17.86 -0.14 -5.18
C ARG A 92 18.33 0.18 -3.76
N PRO A 93 19.53 0.77 -3.53
CA PRO A 93 19.98 1.09 -2.18
C PRO A 93 19.01 2.01 -1.44
N ASP A 94 18.36 2.95 -2.14
CA ASP A 94 17.40 3.88 -1.54
C ASP A 94 16.15 3.13 -1.06
N VAL A 95 15.68 2.12 -1.80
CA VAL A 95 14.52 1.29 -1.39
C VAL A 95 14.86 0.38 -0.21
N TYR A 96 16.06 -0.18 -0.15
CA TYR A 96 16.51 -0.92 1.04
C TYR A 96 16.64 -0.01 2.28
N ALA A 97 17.12 1.22 2.09
CA ALA A 97 17.15 2.21 3.17
C ALA A 97 15.74 2.57 3.65
N LEU A 98 14.79 2.71 2.71
CA LEU A 98 13.39 2.97 3.03
C LEU A 98 12.76 1.81 3.84
N ALA A 99 12.98 0.55 3.41
CA ALA A 99 12.53 -0.63 4.13
C ALA A 99 13.07 -0.66 5.58
N LYS A 100 14.38 -0.39 5.72
CA LYS A 100 15.01 -0.27 7.05
C LYS A 100 14.39 0.84 7.90
N GLY A 101 13.95 1.95 7.30
CA GLY A 101 13.24 3.02 8.02
C GLY A 101 11.96 2.53 8.71
N LEU A 102 11.22 1.57 8.11
CA LEU A 102 10.07 0.93 8.78
C LEU A 102 10.49 -0.02 9.89
N GLU A 103 11.58 -0.77 9.70
CA GLU A 103 12.14 -1.60 10.77
C GLU A 103 12.51 -0.75 12.00
N GLU A 104 13.03 0.46 11.77
CA GLU A 104 13.35 1.43 12.83
C GLU A 104 12.10 1.92 13.57
N VAL A 105 10.96 2.12 12.89
CA VAL A 105 9.67 2.37 13.56
C VAL A 105 9.31 1.18 14.47
N GLY A 106 9.41 -0.04 13.95
CA GLY A 106 9.13 -1.25 14.73
C GLY A 106 10.06 -1.44 15.92
N ALA A 107 11.35 -1.13 15.78
CA ALA A 107 12.32 -1.16 16.86
C ALA A 107 11.95 -0.16 17.96
N ALA A 108 11.66 1.09 17.58
CA ALA A 108 11.24 2.12 18.52
C ALA A 108 9.95 1.75 19.28
N VAL A 109 8.96 1.14 18.60
CA VAL A 109 7.74 0.65 19.24
C VAL A 109 8.02 -0.48 20.24
N ARG A 110 8.93 -1.41 19.92
CA ARG A 110 9.35 -2.48 20.86
C ARG A 110 10.04 -1.92 22.11
N ASP A 111 10.75 -0.81 21.98
CA ASP A 111 11.41 -0.09 23.07
C ASP A 111 10.48 0.90 23.79
N GLU A 112 9.20 0.97 23.41
CA GLU A 112 8.21 1.94 23.89
C GLU A 112 8.62 3.42 23.67
N ASP A 113 9.57 3.68 22.77
CA ASP A 113 10.01 5.02 22.38
C ASP A 113 9.12 5.57 21.25
N TRP A 114 7.94 6.02 21.64
CA TRP A 114 6.95 6.58 20.71
C TRP A 114 7.45 7.84 19.97
N ALA A 115 8.35 8.61 20.58
CA ALA A 115 8.91 9.80 19.95
C ALA A 115 9.89 9.42 18.82
N ALA A 116 10.72 8.39 19.05
CA ALA A 116 11.56 7.83 18.01
C ALA A 116 10.71 7.18 16.90
N ALA A 117 9.63 6.48 17.24
CA ALA A 117 8.72 5.89 16.25
C ALA A 117 8.09 6.96 15.34
N GLU A 118 7.61 8.07 15.90
CA GLU A 118 7.08 9.21 15.13
C GLU A 118 8.14 9.88 14.23
N ALA A 119 9.37 10.01 14.73
CA ALA A 119 10.48 10.57 13.99
C ALA A 119 10.88 9.67 12.80
N SER A 120 11.04 8.37 13.03
CA SER A 120 11.33 7.39 11.99
C SER A 120 10.20 7.31 10.95
N TRP A 121 8.94 7.37 11.38
CA TRP A 121 7.80 7.42 10.46
C TRP A 121 7.80 8.68 9.60
N SER A 122 8.13 9.83 10.18
CA SER A 122 8.23 11.09 9.43
C SER A 122 9.37 11.07 8.41
N ALA A 123 10.52 10.47 8.78
CA ALA A 123 11.63 10.27 7.87
C ALA A 123 11.25 9.33 6.71
N PHE A 124 10.61 8.20 7.01
CA PHE A 124 10.11 7.27 6.00
C PHE A 124 9.20 7.97 4.98
N LYS A 125 8.24 8.79 5.44
CA LYS A 125 7.34 9.53 4.51
C LYS A 125 8.12 10.47 3.59
N SER A 126 9.12 11.17 4.12
CA SER A 126 9.96 12.05 3.31
C SER A 126 10.75 11.27 2.26
N ASP A 127 11.35 10.15 2.65
CA ASP A 127 12.17 9.32 1.75
C ASP A 127 11.31 8.62 0.69
N ALA A 128 10.13 8.13 1.07
CA ALA A 128 9.17 7.52 0.15
C ALA A 128 8.75 8.52 -0.93
N ASN A 129 8.39 9.75 -0.55
CA ASN A 129 8.05 10.81 -1.51
C ASN A 129 9.23 11.16 -2.42
N ALA A 130 10.45 11.26 -1.87
CA ALA A 130 11.64 11.56 -2.67
C ALA A 130 12.01 10.42 -3.64
N ILE A 131 11.69 9.17 -3.31
CA ILE A 131 11.83 8.02 -4.21
C ILE A 131 10.76 8.08 -5.30
N ASP A 132 9.50 8.34 -4.94
CA ASP A 132 8.40 8.49 -5.90
C ASP A 132 8.70 9.61 -6.90
N GLU A 133 9.14 10.78 -6.44
CA GLU A 133 9.48 11.93 -7.32
C GLU A 133 10.67 11.66 -8.27
N ARG A 134 11.59 10.77 -7.90
CA ARG A 134 12.82 10.46 -8.68
C ARG A 134 12.73 9.18 -9.49
N ALA A 135 11.76 8.32 -9.22
CA ALA A 135 11.53 7.09 -9.97
C ALA A 135 11.02 7.36 -11.41
N PHE A 136 10.80 8.64 -11.76
CA PHE A 136 10.25 9.12 -13.04
C PHE A 136 11.18 10.16 -13.71
#